data_AF-A0A2W4SVS4-F1
#
_entry.id   AF-A0A2W4SVS4-F1
#
_cell.length_a   1.000
_cell.length_b   1.000
_cell.length_c   1.000
_cell.angle_alpha   90.00
_cell.angle_beta   90.00
_cell.angle_gamma   90.00
#
_symmetry.space_group_name_H-M   'P 1'
#
loop_
_entity.id
_entity.type
_entity.pdbx_description
1 polymer ?
#
loop_
_entity_poly.entity_id
_entity_poly.type
_entity_poly.pdbx_seq_one_letter_code
_entity_poly.pdbx_strand_id
1 'polypeptide(L)'
;MLPGKWAIKGEYDDFGQKISIDRRYVFKANSLLTTVFRTLGADGTWQEQASTGKWSVKQSRRRDTCVLTMSGSGGGETWGWFQTITIEKNSRFKVHTYRGLYMRRVK
;
A
#
# COMPACT_ATOMS: atom_id res chain seq x y z
N MET A 1 -3.11 -10.26 -11.37
CA MET A 1 -3.62 -10.76 -10.06
C MET A 1 -2.88 -10.10 -8.91
N LEU A 2 -3.61 -9.68 -7.87
CA LEU A 2 -3.09 -8.98 -6.67
C LEU A 2 -2.33 -9.87 -5.65
N PRO A 3 -2.70 -11.16 -5.41
CA PRO A 3 -1.97 -11.99 -4.46
C PRO A 3 -0.47 -12.05 -4.73
N GLY A 4 0.35 -11.88 -3.69
CA GLY A 4 1.79 -11.80 -3.77
C GLY A 4 2.38 -10.73 -2.84
N LYS A 5 3.70 -10.53 -2.96
CA LYS A 5 4.43 -9.50 -2.22
C LYS A 5 4.56 -8.24 -3.07
N TRP A 6 4.35 -7.09 -2.44
CA TRP A 6 4.38 -5.80 -3.11
C TRP A 6 5.08 -4.75 -2.25
N ALA A 7 5.66 -3.76 -2.90
CA ALA A 7 6.29 -2.63 -2.25
C ALA A 7 5.88 -1.30 -2.91
N ILE A 8 5.72 -0.27 -2.08
CA ILE A 8 5.68 1.13 -2.47
C ILE A 8 6.85 1.79 -1.75
N LYS A 9 7.80 2.35 -2.50
CA LYS A 9 8.96 3.02 -1.94
C LYS A 9 9.21 4.33 -2.67
N GLY A 10 9.52 5.37 -1.92
CA GLY A 10 9.87 6.69 -2.45
C GLY A 10 9.42 7.79 -1.51
N GLU A 11 9.41 9.01 -2.05
CA GLU A 11 8.95 10.21 -1.37
C GLU A 11 7.62 10.66 -2.00
N TYR A 12 6.66 11.09 -1.18
CA TYR A 12 5.46 11.77 -1.65
C TYR A 12 5.25 13.06 -0.87
N ASP A 13 4.58 14.03 -1.50
CA ASP A 13 4.17 15.27 -0.87
C ASP A 13 2.84 15.06 -0.13
N ASP A 14 2.84 15.39 1.15
CA ASP A 14 1.66 15.42 2.01
C ASP A 14 1.50 16.84 2.55
N PHE A 15 0.67 17.64 1.88
CA PHE A 15 0.41 19.04 2.23
C PHE A 15 1.68 19.90 2.36
N GLY A 16 2.64 19.77 1.42
CA GLY A 16 3.90 20.52 1.42
C GLY A 16 5.01 19.89 2.26
N GLN A 17 4.74 18.79 2.97
CA GLN A 17 5.75 18.00 3.64
C GLN A 17 6.16 16.80 2.78
N LYS A 18 7.45 16.67 2.53
CA LYS A 18 8.03 15.49 1.88
C LYS A 18 8.12 14.33 2.86
N ILE A 19 7.42 13.24 2.57
CA ILE A 19 7.41 12.03 3.41
C ILE A 19 8.05 10.88 2.65
N SER A 20 9.15 10.36 3.19
CA SER A 20 9.82 9.15 2.70
C SER A 20 9.21 7.90 3.30
N ILE A 21 8.81 6.95 2.43
CA ILE A 21 8.16 5.70 2.82
C ILE A 21 8.83 4.46 2.20
N ASP A 22 8.80 3.33 2.93
CA ASP A 22 8.95 1.97 2.42
C ASP A 22 7.79 1.14 2.99
N ARG A 23 6.77 0.93 2.16
CA ARG A 23 5.59 0.13 2.52
C ARG A 23 5.64 -1.20 1.82
N ARG A 24 5.54 -2.27 2.59
CA ARG A 24 5.51 -3.65 2.09
C ARG A 24 4.18 -4.29 2.42
N TYR A 25 3.67 -5.05 1.46
CA TYR A 25 2.39 -5.72 1.54
C TYR A 25 2.56 -7.18 1.13
N VAL A 26 1.91 -8.08 1.85
CA VAL A 26 1.73 -9.48 1.47
C VAL A 26 0.24 -9.74 1.37
N PHE A 27 -0.27 -9.75 0.14
CA PHE A 27 -1.66 -10.11 -0.16
C PHE A 27 -1.76 -11.63 -0.33
N LYS A 28 -2.39 -12.33 0.61
CA LYS A 28 -2.64 -13.77 0.49
C LYS A 28 -3.95 -14.02 -0.29
N ALA A 29 -4.03 -15.13 -1.01
CA ALA A 29 -5.20 -15.48 -1.83
C ALA A 29 -6.50 -15.64 -1.01
N ASN A 30 -6.39 -16.00 0.28
CA ASN A 30 -7.50 -16.13 1.21
C ASN A 30 -7.94 -14.80 1.84
N SER A 31 -7.69 -13.67 1.16
CA SER A 31 -8.01 -12.31 1.64
C SER A 31 -7.28 -11.84 2.90
N LEU A 32 -6.29 -12.58 3.40
CA LEU A 32 -5.43 -12.11 4.50
C LEU A 32 -4.33 -11.17 3.99
N LEU A 33 -4.00 -10.20 4.82
CA LEU A 33 -3.00 -9.17 4.57
C LEU A 33 -1.96 -9.13 5.70
N THR A 34 -0.70 -9.00 5.33
CA THR A 34 0.37 -8.56 6.24
C THR A 34 1.00 -7.31 5.67
N THR A 35 1.25 -6.31 6.51
CA THR A 35 1.95 -5.09 6.09
C THR A 35 3.11 -4.77 7.02
N VAL A 36 4.12 -4.14 6.44
CA VAL A 36 5.19 -3.45 7.16
C VAL A 36 5.27 -2.06 6.56
N PHE A 37 5.03 -1.04 7.38
CA PHE A 37 5.10 0.36 6.99
C PHE A 37 6.31 0.98 7.66
N ARG A 38 7.21 1.54 6.84
CA ARG A 38 8.31 2.35 7.33
C ARG A 38 8.14 3.78 6.86
N THR A 39 8.34 4.71 7.77
CA THR A 39 8.32 6.16 7.53
C THR A 39 9.61 6.76 8.08
N LEU A 40 10.23 7.67 7.34
CA LEU A 40 11.42 8.37 7.83
C LEU A 40 10.98 9.48 8.78
N GLY A 41 11.41 9.41 10.04
CA GLY A 41 11.17 10.44 11.05
C GLY A 41 11.97 11.71 10.77
N ALA A 42 11.60 12.80 11.43
CA ALA A 42 12.30 14.08 11.33
C ALA A 42 13.75 14.02 11.84
N ASP A 43 14.05 13.07 12.72
CA ASP A 43 15.39 12.75 13.22
C ASP A 43 16.23 11.91 12.23
N GLY A 44 15.68 11.57 11.07
CA GLY A 44 16.33 10.73 10.07
C GLY A 44 16.28 9.24 10.38
N THR A 45 15.54 8.80 11.41
CA THR A 45 15.41 7.37 11.74
C THR A 45 14.18 6.75 11.07
N TRP A 46 14.31 5.50 10.64
CA TRP A 46 13.15 4.76 10.12
C TRP A 46 12.30 4.23 11.26
N GLN A 47 11.05 4.69 11.31
CA GLN A 47 10.04 4.14 12.22
C GLN A 47 9.29 3.03 11.50
N GLU A 48 9.20 1.85 12.12
CA GLU A 48 8.55 0.67 11.54
C GLU A 48 7.27 0.31 12.30
N GLN A 49 6.22 0.01 11.55
CA GLN A 49 4.97 -0.52 12.06
C GLN A 49 4.56 -1.76 11.26
N ALA A 50 4.45 -2.90 11.93
CA ALA A 50 3.92 -4.12 11.37
C ALA A 50 2.45 -4.30 11.73
N SER A 51 1.65 -4.80 10.78
CA SER A 51 0.23 -5.05 11.02
C SER A 51 -0.29 -6.24 10.22
N THR A 52 -1.40 -6.80 10.66
CA THR A 52 -2.10 -7.87 9.96
C THR A 52 -3.55 -7.50 9.74
N GLY A 53 -4.19 -8.08 8.74
CA GLY A 53 -5.51 -7.65 8.37
C GLY A 53 -6.14 -8.42 7.23
N LYS A 54 -7.10 -7.76 6.58
CA LYS A 54 -7.83 -8.28 5.42
C LYS A 54 -7.71 -7.32 4.25
N TRP A 55 -7.87 -7.87 3.05
CA TRP A 55 -7.94 -7.09 1.83
C TRP A 55 -9.03 -7.60 0.90
N SER A 56 -9.53 -6.72 0.05
CA SER A 56 -10.40 -7.08 -1.05
C SER A 56 -10.17 -6.13 -2.22
N VAL A 57 -10.54 -6.58 -3.43
CA VAL A 57 -10.46 -5.76 -4.63
C VAL A 57 -11.78 -5.83 -5.38
N LYS A 58 -12.28 -4.67 -5.81
CA LYS A 58 -13.46 -4.56 -6.65
C LYS A 58 -13.09 -3.81 -7.93
N GLN A 59 -13.46 -4.36 -9.08
CA GLN A 59 -13.29 -3.65 -10.34
C GLN A 59 -14.12 -2.37 -10.33
N SER A 60 -13.53 -1.26 -10.78
CA SER A 60 -14.22 0.02 -10.89
C SER A 60 -14.97 0.10 -12.22
N ARG A 61 -15.69 1.21 -12.45
CA ARG A 61 -16.37 1.47 -13.73
C ARG A 61 -15.41 1.50 -14.93
N ARG A 62 -14.15 1.88 -14.74
CA ARG A 62 -13.11 1.84 -15.78
C ARG A 62 -12.37 0.51 -15.74
N ARG A 63 -12.20 -0.11 -16.91
CA ARG A 63 -11.68 -1.48 -17.07
C ARG A 63 -10.28 -1.69 -16.48
N ASP A 64 -9.46 -0.64 -16.46
CA ASP A 64 -8.07 -0.62 -16.00
C ASP A 64 -7.91 -0.22 -14.53
N THR A 65 -9.00 0.00 -13.81
CA THR A 65 -8.95 0.47 -12.42
C THR A 65 -9.70 -0.45 -11.46
N CYS A 66 -9.16 -0.55 -10.25
CA CYS A 66 -9.75 -1.29 -9.15
C CYS A 66 -9.77 -0.44 -7.88
N VAL A 67 -10.78 -0.66 -7.04
CA VAL A 67 -10.76 -0.20 -5.65
C VAL A 67 -10.18 -1.33 -4.82
N LEU A 68 -9.04 -1.05 -4.19
CA LEU A 68 -8.40 -1.92 -3.21
C LEU A 68 -8.79 -1.42 -1.82
N THR A 69 -9.45 -2.28 -1.05
CA THR A 69 -9.84 -2.03 0.33
C THR A 69 -8.96 -2.86 1.25
N MET A 70 -8.45 -2.25 2.31
CA MET A 70 -7.64 -2.90 3.33
C MET A 70 -8.08 -2.47 4.72
N SER A 71 -8.05 -3.41 5.65
CA SER A 71 -8.22 -3.12 7.07
C SER A 71 -7.31 -4.02 7.87
N GLY A 72 -6.97 -3.62 9.09
CA GLY A 72 -6.08 -4.39 9.93
C GLY A 72 -5.92 -3.82 11.32
N SER A 73 -5.06 -4.49 12.08
CA SER A 73 -4.62 -4.06 13.41
C SER A 73 -3.12 -4.28 13.56
N GLY A 74 -2.48 -3.39 14.30
CA GLY A 74 -1.05 -3.39 14.56
C GLY A 74 -0.65 -2.18 15.41
N GLY A 75 0.40 -2.30 16.22
CA GLY A 75 0.86 -1.21 17.08
C GLY A 75 -0.15 -0.74 18.14
N GLY A 76 -1.11 -1.59 18.52
CA GLY A 76 -2.17 -1.24 19.48
C GLY A 76 -3.41 -0.58 18.88
N GLU A 77 -3.43 -0.34 17.56
CA GLU A 77 -4.52 0.36 16.88
C GLU A 77 -5.20 -0.51 15.81
N THR A 78 -6.42 -0.13 15.45
CA THR A 78 -7.14 -0.68 14.29
C THR A 78 -7.22 0.36 13.20
N TRP A 79 -7.14 -0.06 11.95
CA TRP A 79 -7.14 0.83 10.80
C TRP A 79 -7.94 0.25 9.64
N GLY A 80 -8.45 1.14 8.79
CA GLY A 80 -9.16 0.79 7.57
C GLY A 80 -9.00 1.89 6.52
N TRP A 81 -8.71 1.51 5.29
CA TRP A 81 -8.60 2.45 4.18
C TRP A 81 -8.89 1.79 2.84
N PHE A 82 -9.26 2.61 1.87
CA PHE A 82 -9.45 2.20 0.48
C PHE A 82 -8.65 3.11 -0.44
N GLN A 83 -8.25 2.58 -1.59
CA GLN A 83 -7.57 3.34 -2.63
C GLN A 83 -7.98 2.85 -4.01
N THR A 84 -8.08 3.77 -4.95
CA THR A 84 -8.12 3.41 -6.37
C THR A 84 -6.70 3.13 -6.85
N ILE A 85 -6.54 2.00 -7.54
CA ILE A 85 -5.30 1.64 -8.24
C ILE A 85 -5.59 1.50 -9.73
N THR A 86 -4.65 1.95 -10.56
CA THR A 86 -4.66 1.67 -12.01
C THR A 86 -3.70 0.54 -12.31
N ILE A 87 -4.18 -0.44 -13.07
CA ILE A 87 -3.41 -1.59 -13.53
C ILE A 87 -2.60 -1.16 -14.77
N GLU A 88 -1.31 -0.88 -14.59
CA GLU A 88 -0.43 -0.63 -15.73
C GLU A 88 0.09 -1.95 -16.31
N LYS A 89 0.57 -2.84 -15.45
CA LYS A 89 1.07 -4.19 -15.79
C LYS A 89 0.79 -5.15 -14.63
N ASN A 90 0.86 -6.45 -14.87
CA ASN A 90 0.68 -7.47 -13.81
C ASN A 90 1.63 -7.35 -12.62
N SER A 91 2.74 -6.62 -12.76
CA SER A 91 3.77 -6.39 -11.73
C SER A 91 3.83 -4.95 -11.22
N ARG A 92 2.95 -4.06 -11.70
CA ARG A 92 3.01 -2.63 -11.38
C ARG A 92 1.63 -1.98 -11.42
N PHE A 93 1.28 -1.33 -10.31
CA PHE A 93 0.06 -0.55 -10.16
C PHE A 93 0.38 0.90 -9.83
N LYS A 94 -0.32 1.84 -10.48
CA LYS A 94 -0.30 3.24 -10.05
C LYS A 94 -1.23 3.39 -8.85
N VAL A 95 -0.72 4.00 -7.79
CA VAL A 95 -1.48 4.26 -6.56
C VAL A 95 -1.87 5.72 -6.53
N HIS A 96 -3.17 6.02 -6.46
CA HIS A 96 -3.65 7.40 -6.58
C HIS A 96 -3.45 8.21 -5.31
N THR A 97 -3.38 7.56 -4.15
CA THR A 97 -3.12 8.21 -2.85
C THR A 97 -1.69 8.74 -2.77
N TYR A 98 -0.70 7.98 -3.23
CA TYR A 98 0.71 8.40 -3.25
C TYR A 98 1.06 8.94 -4.63
N ARG A 99 0.74 10.21 -4.87
CA ARG A 99 1.00 10.86 -6.17
C ARG A 99 2.47 10.65 -6.57
N GLY A 100 2.67 10.05 -7.74
CA GLY A 100 4.01 9.77 -8.29
C GLY A 100 4.63 8.44 -7.87
N LEU A 101 4.06 7.72 -6.90
CA LEU A 101 4.55 6.41 -6.47
C LEU A 101 3.75 5.26 -7.08
N TYR A 102 4.42 4.10 -7.14
CA TYR A 102 3.90 2.89 -7.76
C TYR A 102 4.03 1.72 -6.79
N MET A 103 2.99 0.90 -6.73
CA MET A 103 3.05 -0.40 -6.07
C MET A 103 3.63 -1.42 -7.04
N ARG A 104 4.76 -2.02 -6.68
CA ARG A 104 5.51 -2.95 -7.54
C ARG A 104 5.59 -4.31 -6.88
N ARG A 105 5.46 -5.36 -7.69
CA ARG A 105 5.64 -6.73 -7.22
C ARG A 105 7.10 -6.96 -6.84
N VAL A 106 7.35 -7.60 -5.70
CA VAL A 106 8.68 -7.98 -5.23
C VAL A 106 8.78 -9.49 -5.10
N LYS A 107 10.00 -10.05 -5.25
CA LYS A 107 10.25 -11.50 -5.17
C LYS A 107 10.24 -11.97 -3.70
#